data_AF-A0A023EV61-F1
#
_entry.id   AF-A0A023EV61-F1
#
_cell.length_a   1.000
_cell.length_b   1.000
_cell.length_c   1.000
_cell.angle_alpha   90.00
_cell.angle_beta   90.00
_cell.angle_gamma   90.00
#
_symmetry.space_group_name_H-M   'P 1'
#
loop_
_entity.id
_entity.type
_entity.pdbx_description
1 polymer ?
#
loop_
_entity_poly.entity_id
_entity_poly.type
_entity_poly.pdbx_seq_one_letter_code
_entity_poly.pdbx_strand_id
1 'polypeptide(L)'
;MILRQLMGLNTWVRVLIAFISVWVILVLVFYSKLNTGSASDSDDAIRRLNQALTYLEKSKQVDQELRGLIDEYLSDQSYNRKQKFVDELGNKLQIQGAGAGRFKGVPSLEYEQLRRRVYSNAQELWNLLHSETAKLAKTARPKTPEIYPQAENFLALAAEHKRSLLNDMAQMRASDGYEFWRYKESKDLSDLVQKRLTYLQNPEDCNSARKLICRLNKGCGYGCQLHHVVYCFIMAYATERTLILNSKGWRYHKAGWEEVFQPISDTCLSSNGATHASWPGTPETQVLTVPIIDSLNPRPPYLPLAIPADLAPRLTKLHGDPIVWWIGQFLKYLLKPTGETRQMLENGIEKLGFKKPIVGIHVRRTDKVGTEAAFHGIEEYMQAVDDYYDQVEMVEAIDKRRVFIASDDPKVIDEARSKYPQYEVIGDPDVAKVAAVSTRYTDSSLNGIILDIHLLSLSDYLVCTFSSQVCRVAYEIMQTMYPDASNRFKSLDDIYYYGGQNAHNREVVLPHNPKNHDEIHMRKGDLIGVAGNHWNGFSKGKNVRTGQVGLFPSFKVNDKIEVVELPTYPNVK
;
A
#
# COMPACT_ATOMS: atom_id res chain seq x y z
N MET A 1 60.84 -23.74 -57.39
CA MET A 1 61.10 -23.21 -58.75
C MET A 1 60.65 -21.75 -58.93
N ILE A 2 59.68 -21.24 -58.15
CA ILE A 2 59.14 -19.86 -58.28
C ILE A 2 60.06 -18.78 -57.65
N LEU A 3 60.78 -19.07 -56.57
CA LEU A 3 61.67 -18.09 -55.91
C LEU A 3 62.90 -17.67 -56.75
N ARG A 4 63.32 -18.47 -57.74
CA ARG A 4 64.45 -18.09 -58.63
C ARG A 4 64.03 -17.15 -59.76
N GLN A 5 62.75 -17.10 -60.14
CA GLN A 5 62.25 -16.18 -61.17
C GLN A 5 61.94 -14.77 -60.62
N LEU A 6 61.77 -14.62 -59.31
CA LEU A 6 61.53 -13.32 -58.65
C LEU A 6 62.80 -12.46 -58.49
N MET A 7 64.00 -13.05 -58.61
CA MET A 7 65.27 -12.34 -58.45
C MET A 7 65.77 -11.61 -59.71
N GLY A 8 65.04 -11.68 -60.84
CA GLY A 8 65.33 -10.92 -62.07
C GLY A 8 64.47 -9.67 -62.28
N LEU A 9 63.49 -9.41 -61.40
CA LEU A 9 62.54 -8.30 -61.56
C LEU A 9 63.04 -7.02 -60.87
N ASN A 10 62.74 -5.87 -61.49
CA ASN A 10 63.08 -4.53 -61.04
C ASN A 10 62.65 -4.30 -59.57
N THR A 11 63.44 -3.59 -58.78
CA THR A 11 63.23 -3.42 -57.32
C THR A 11 61.85 -2.86 -57.00
N TRP A 12 61.35 -1.92 -57.82
CA TRP A 12 59.99 -1.38 -57.72
C TRP A 12 58.89 -2.44 -57.90
N VAL A 13 59.09 -3.42 -58.78
CA VAL A 13 58.12 -4.49 -59.01
C VAL A 13 58.07 -5.45 -57.82
N ARG A 14 59.20 -5.69 -57.14
CA ARG A 14 59.22 -6.51 -55.92
C ARG A 14 58.51 -5.82 -54.76
N VAL A 15 58.71 -4.51 -54.60
CA VAL A 15 57.99 -3.70 -53.60
C VAL A 15 56.50 -3.69 -53.91
N LEU A 16 56.11 -3.54 -55.19
CA LEU A 16 54.71 -3.58 -55.61
C LEU A 16 54.06 -4.95 -55.33
N ILE A 17 54.75 -6.05 -55.64
CA ILE A 17 54.25 -7.40 -55.36
C ILE A 17 54.09 -7.62 -53.85
N ALA A 18 55.05 -7.18 -53.04
CA ALA A 18 54.93 -7.25 -51.58
C ALA A 18 53.76 -6.40 -51.06
N PHE A 19 53.58 -5.20 -51.59
CA PHE A 19 52.48 -4.30 -51.21
C PHE A 19 51.12 -4.87 -51.61
N ILE A 20 50.98 -5.42 -52.82
CA ILE A 20 49.76 -6.09 -53.28
C ILE A 20 49.49 -7.34 -52.43
N SER A 21 50.52 -8.11 -52.07
CA SER A 21 50.36 -9.30 -51.23
C SER A 21 49.87 -8.93 -49.83
N VAL A 22 50.43 -7.89 -49.21
CA VAL A 22 49.98 -7.37 -47.91
C VAL A 22 48.57 -6.80 -48.01
N TRP A 23 48.24 -6.09 -49.10
CA TRP A 23 46.90 -5.57 -49.34
C TRP A 23 45.87 -6.69 -49.52
N VAL A 24 46.18 -7.75 -50.28
CA VAL A 24 45.31 -8.93 -50.43
C VAL A 24 45.13 -9.66 -49.10
N ILE A 25 46.17 -9.79 -48.28
CA ILE A 25 46.06 -10.39 -46.93
C ILE A 25 45.18 -9.51 -46.03
N LEU A 26 45.35 -8.19 -46.06
CA LEU A 26 44.49 -7.26 -45.31
C LEU A 26 43.04 -7.36 -45.76
N VAL A 27 42.78 -7.40 -47.07
CA VAL A 27 41.42 -7.57 -47.63
C VAL A 27 40.84 -8.93 -47.23
N LEU A 28 41.63 -10.01 -47.22
CA LEU A 28 41.18 -11.33 -46.78
C LEU A 28 40.91 -11.38 -45.27
N VAL A 29 41.72 -10.71 -44.44
CA VAL A 29 41.47 -10.59 -43.00
C VAL A 29 40.25 -9.73 -42.72
N PHE A 30 40.05 -8.65 -43.48
CA PHE A 30 38.86 -7.79 -43.36
C PHE A 30 37.60 -8.50 -43.83
N TYR A 31 37.66 -9.23 -44.95
CA TYR A 31 36.57 -10.07 -45.45
C TYR A 31 36.27 -11.20 -44.46
N SER A 32 37.29 -11.87 -43.91
CA SER A 32 37.13 -12.90 -42.88
C SER A 32 36.52 -12.33 -41.59
N LYS A 33 36.91 -11.14 -41.13
CA LYS A 33 36.33 -10.50 -39.93
C LYS A 33 34.92 -9.95 -40.16
N LEU A 34 34.61 -9.44 -41.35
CA LEU A 34 33.26 -9.01 -41.72
C LEU A 34 32.30 -10.20 -41.85
N ASN A 35 32.78 -11.37 -42.30
CA ASN A 35 31.96 -12.56 -42.50
C ASN A 35 31.90 -13.49 -41.26
N THR A 36 32.68 -13.23 -40.21
CA THR A 36 32.66 -14.01 -38.94
C THR A 36 31.97 -13.30 -37.78
N GLY A 37 31.70 -11.99 -37.87
CA GLY A 37 31.12 -11.19 -36.79
C GLY A 37 29.70 -10.69 -37.01
N SER A 38 29.01 -11.10 -38.08
CA SER A 38 27.74 -10.48 -38.48
C SER A 38 26.60 -11.44 -38.80
N ALA A 39 26.81 -12.76 -38.78
CA ALA A 39 25.76 -13.74 -39.11
C ALA A 39 25.04 -14.32 -37.87
N SER A 40 25.71 -14.47 -36.72
CA SER A 40 25.08 -15.10 -35.54
C SER A 40 24.22 -14.13 -34.71
N ASP A 41 24.64 -12.87 -34.56
CA ASP A 41 23.91 -11.85 -33.78
C ASP A 41 22.73 -11.26 -34.55
N SER A 42 22.83 -11.15 -35.87
CA SER A 42 21.76 -10.66 -36.72
C SER A 42 20.67 -11.72 -36.91
N ASP A 43 21.01 -13.00 -37.07
CA ASP A 43 20.03 -14.08 -37.09
C ASP A 43 19.32 -14.26 -35.74
N ASP A 44 20.01 -14.12 -34.60
CA ASP A 44 19.36 -14.20 -33.28
C ASP A 44 18.47 -12.96 -33.00
N ALA A 45 18.90 -11.76 -33.42
CA ALA A 45 18.09 -10.56 -33.34
C ALA A 45 16.86 -10.60 -34.27
N ILE A 46 17.01 -11.09 -35.51
CA ILE A 46 15.92 -11.27 -36.46
C ILE A 46 14.97 -12.37 -35.97
N ARG A 47 15.47 -13.44 -35.35
CA ARG A 47 14.64 -14.50 -34.78
C ARG A 47 13.87 -14.04 -33.54
N ARG A 48 14.48 -13.21 -32.68
CA ARG A 48 13.78 -12.56 -31.54
C ARG A 48 12.76 -11.52 -32.02
N LEU A 49 13.06 -10.76 -33.07
CA LEU A 49 12.14 -9.79 -33.68
C LEU A 49 10.94 -10.51 -34.32
N ASN A 50 11.19 -11.59 -35.07
CA ASN A 50 10.13 -12.40 -35.67
C ASN A 50 9.31 -13.12 -34.59
N GLN A 51 9.93 -13.59 -33.51
CA GLN A 51 9.19 -14.10 -32.34
C GLN A 51 8.35 -12.99 -31.70
N ALA A 52 8.90 -11.81 -31.47
CA ALA A 52 8.17 -10.68 -30.89
C ALA A 52 7.01 -10.21 -31.80
N LEU A 53 7.20 -10.20 -33.12
CA LEU A 53 6.15 -9.91 -34.09
C LEU A 53 5.08 -11.00 -34.11
N THR A 54 5.47 -12.27 -34.02
CA THR A 54 4.53 -13.40 -33.90
C THR A 54 3.74 -13.30 -32.59
N TYR A 55 4.38 -12.90 -31.48
CA TYR A 55 3.71 -12.65 -30.21
C TYR A 55 2.78 -11.44 -30.28
N LEU A 56 3.17 -10.36 -30.97
CA LEU A 56 2.35 -9.17 -31.18
C LEU A 56 1.14 -9.46 -32.06
N GLU A 57 1.32 -10.23 -33.12
CA GLU A 57 0.24 -10.63 -34.04
C GLU A 57 -0.71 -11.59 -33.35
N LYS A 58 -0.17 -12.55 -32.59
CA LYS A 58 -0.96 -13.43 -31.71
C LYS A 58 -1.69 -12.64 -30.62
N SER A 59 -1.06 -11.63 -30.02
CA SER A 59 -1.68 -10.76 -29.02
C SER A 59 -2.78 -9.91 -29.62
N LYS A 60 -2.60 -9.40 -30.85
CA LYS A 60 -3.59 -8.59 -31.56
C LYS A 60 -4.79 -9.44 -32.02
N GLN A 61 -4.52 -10.68 -32.43
CA GLN A 61 -5.54 -11.66 -32.76
C GLN A 61 -6.33 -12.07 -31.51
N VAL A 62 -5.65 -12.28 -30.38
CA VAL A 62 -6.29 -12.49 -29.07
C VAL A 62 -7.11 -11.28 -28.65
N ASP A 63 -6.63 -10.06 -28.84
CA ASP A 63 -7.37 -8.83 -28.54
C ASP A 63 -8.64 -8.69 -29.40
N GLN A 64 -8.58 -9.06 -30.68
CA GLN A 64 -9.74 -9.08 -31.57
C GLN A 64 -10.74 -10.20 -31.19
N GLU A 65 -10.26 -11.38 -30.83
CA GLU A 65 -11.11 -12.47 -30.32
C GLU A 65 -11.72 -12.11 -28.96
N LEU A 66 -10.98 -11.46 -28.07
CA LEU A 66 -11.49 -10.98 -26.77
C LEU A 66 -12.58 -9.94 -26.99
N ARG A 67 -12.39 -9.01 -27.92
CA ARG A 67 -13.41 -8.00 -28.28
C ARG A 67 -14.66 -8.67 -28.86
N GLY A 68 -14.51 -9.66 -29.73
CA GLY A 68 -15.64 -10.45 -30.23
C GLY A 68 -16.39 -11.21 -29.13
N LEU A 69 -15.65 -11.79 -28.17
CA LEU A 69 -16.19 -12.47 -27.00
C LEU A 69 -16.87 -11.52 -26.02
N ILE A 70 -16.37 -10.28 -25.89
CA ILE A 70 -16.98 -9.21 -25.08
C ILE A 70 -18.27 -8.73 -25.74
N ASP A 71 -18.29 -8.55 -27.07
CA ASP A 71 -19.50 -8.17 -27.80
C ASP A 71 -20.57 -9.28 -27.71
N GLU A 72 -20.19 -10.55 -27.79
CA GLU A 72 -21.09 -11.69 -27.56
C GLU A 72 -21.63 -11.70 -26.12
N TYR A 73 -20.79 -11.44 -25.12
CA TYR A 73 -21.18 -11.33 -23.72
C TYR A 73 -22.13 -10.15 -23.42
N LEU A 74 -21.95 -9.02 -24.11
CA LEU A 74 -22.80 -7.83 -23.99
C LEU A 74 -24.15 -8.01 -24.67
N SER A 75 -24.26 -8.95 -25.63
CA SER A 75 -25.47 -9.16 -26.43
C SER A 75 -26.55 -10.06 -25.78
N ASP A 76 -26.28 -10.79 -24.68
CA ASP A 76 -27.23 -11.80 -24.16
C ASP A 76 -27.33 -11.87 -22.60
N GLN A 77 -28.54 -12.16 -22.11
CA GLN A 77 -28.97 -12.07 -20.70
C GLN A 77 -28.97 -13.43 -19.95
N SER A 78 -28.61 -14.53 -20.60
CA SER A 78 -28.65 -15.88 -19.99
C SER A 78 -27.49 -16.17 -19.01
N TYR A 79 -27.80 -16.38 -17.73
CA TYR A 79 -26.85 -16.65 -16.63
C TYR A 79 -26.01 -17.93 -16.81
N ASN A 80 -26.61 -19.02 -17.33
CA ASN A 80 -25.92 -20.31 -17.47
C ASN A 80 -24.84 -20.32 -18.56
N ARG A 81 -24.93 -19.44 -19.57
CA ARG A 81 -23.92 -19.32 -20.62
C ARG A 81 -22.76 -18.40 -20.22
N LYS A 82 -23.01 -17.44 -19.30
CA LYS A 82 -21.98 -16.58 -18.69
C LYS A 82 -21.02 -17.35 -17.78
N GLN A 83 -21.51 -18.36 -17.05
CA GLN A 83 -20.64 -19.26 -16.28
C GLN A 83 -19.72 -20.07 -17.21
N LYS A 84 -20.29 -20.61 -18.30
CA LYS A 84 -19.55 -21.36 -19.32
C LYS A 84 -18.51 -20.49 -20.04
N PHE A 85 -18.83 -19.22 -20.28
CA PHE A 85 -17.91 -18.21 -20.81
C PHE A 85 -16.72 -17.94 -19.87
N VAL A 86 -16.95 -17.84 -18.56
CA VAL A 86 -15.87 -17.70 -17.56
C VAL A 86 -15.00 -18.95 -17.52
N ASP A 87 -15.59 -20.13 -17.61
CA ASP A 87 -14.84 -21.40 -17.66
C ASP A 87 -14.02 -21.54 -18.95
N GLU A 88 -14.57 -21.09 -20.07
CA GLU A 88 -13.92 -21.14 -21.39
C GLU A 88 -12.82 -20.08 -21.53
N LEU A 89 -13.01 -18.89 -20.96
CA LEU A 89 -12.00 -17.85 -20.83
C LEU A 89 -10.87 -18.29 -19.88
N GLY A 90 -11.22 -18.92 -18.75
CA GLY A 90 -10.26 -19.51 -17.82
C GLY A 90 -9.40 -20.61 -18.47
N ASN A 91 -10.02 -21.47 -19.30
CA ASN A 91 -9.30 -22.50 -20.05
C ASN A 91 -8.48 -21.95 -21.22
N LYS A 92 -8.89 -20.83 -21.85
CA LYS A 92 -8.10 -20.18 -22.90
C LYS A 92 -6.92 -19.38 -22.33
N LEU A 93 -7.08 -18.74 -21.18
CA LEU A 93 -6.00 -18.09 -20.43
C LEU A 93 -4.95 -19.09 -19.89
N GLN A 94 -5.34 -20.35 -19.65
CA GLN A 94 -4.41 -21.44 -19.32
C GLN A 94 -3.39 -21.75 -20.42
N ILE A 95 -3.70 -21.48 -21.69
CA ILE A 95 -2.82 -21.86 -22.83
C ILE A 95 -1.62 -20.90 -22.98
N GLN A 96 -1.64 -19.72 -22.35
CA GLN A 96 -0.58 -18.70 -22.53
C GLN A 96 0.20 -18.34 -21.26
N GLY A 97 -0.17 -18.85 -20.08
CA GLY A 97 0.52 -18.53 -18.83
C GLY A 97 1.39 -19.67 -18.30
N ALA A 98 2.67 -19.72 -18.69
CA ALA A 98 3.68 -20.42 -17.90
C ALA A 98 3.88 -19.64 -16.58
N GLY A 99 3.02 -19.88 -15.59
CA GLY A 99 3.11 -19.24 -14.26
C GLY A 99 1.79 -19.10 -13.49
N ALA A 100 0.63 -19.14 -14.18
CA ALA A 100 -0.66 -19.13 -13.49
C ALA A 100 -1.01 -20.55 -13.04
N GLY A 101 -0.73 -20.86 -11.76
CA GLY A 101 -1.19 -22.12 -11.15
C GLY A 101 -2.69 -22.34 -11.41
N ARG A 102 -3.07 -23.59 -11.69
CA ARG A 102 -4.46 -24.02 -11.90
C ARG A 102 -5.39 -23.37 -10.85
N PHE A 103 -6.48 -22.74 -11.27
CA PHE A 103 -7.45 -22.14 -10.32
C PHE A 103 -7.86 -23.17 -9.26
N LYS A 104 -7.55 -22.90 -7.99
CA LYS A 104 -7.78 -23.84 -6.89
C LYS A 104 -9.05 -23.56 -6.08
N GLY A 105 -9.88 -22.61 -6.52
CA GLY A 105 -11.08 -22.21 -5.80
C GLY A 105 -10.79 -21.23 -4.66
N VAL A 106 -11.30 -21.53 -3.46
CA VAL A 106 -11.22 -20.67 -2.27
C VAL A 106 -10.14 -21.22 -1.33
N PRO A 107 -9.19 -20.42 -0.84
CA PRO A 107 -8.20 -20.89 0.13
C PRO A 107 -8.86 -21.21 1.50
N SER A 108 -8.22 -22.07 2.29
CA SER A 108 -8.57 -22.22 3.69
C SER A 108 -8.13 -20.99 4.49
N LEU A 109 -8.79 -20.74 5.63
CA LEU A 109 -8.39 -19.65 6.51
C LEU A 109 -6.99 -19.88 7.09
N GLU A 110 -6.69 -21.13 7.47
CA GLU A 110 -5.40 -21.53 8.02
C GLU A 110 -4.25 -21.29 7.04
N TYR A 111 -4.48 -21.54 5.75
CA TYR A 111 -3.49 -21.29 4.70
C TYR A 111 -3.12 -19.81 4.62
N GLU A 112 -4.11 -18.92 4.52
CA GLU A 112 -3.86 -17.48 4.43
C GLU A 112 -3.26 -16.90 5.71
N GLN A 113 -3.72 -17.37 6.88
CA GLN A 113 -3.13 -16.99 8.17
C GLN A 113 -1.68 -17.43 8.29
N LEU A 114 -1.34 -18.67 7.91
CA LEU A 114 0.02 -19.16 7.96
C LEU A 114 0.92 -18.41 6.97
N ARG A 115 0.46 -18.19 5.73
CA ARG A 115 1.19 -17.43 4.71
C ARG A 115 1.54 -16.02 5.22
N ARG A 116 0.58 -15.30 5.80
CA ARG A 116 0.82 -13.97 6.40
C ARG A 116 1.72 -14.03 7.62
N ARG A 117 1.57 -15.06 8.46
CA ARG A 117 2.42 -15.24 9.65
C ARG A 117 3.87 -15.49 9.30
N VAL A 118 4.16 -16.30 8.28
CA VAL A 118 5.54 -16.53 7.82
C VAL A 118 6.18 -15.21 7.37
N TYR A 119 5.40 -14.33 6.72
CA TYR A 119 5.87 -13.04 6.22
C TYR A 119 6.21 -12.10 7.38
N SER A 120 5.30 -11.98 8.35
CA SER A 120 5.52 -11.20 9.57
C SER A 120 6.70 -11.74 10.39
N ASN A 121 6.82 -13.06 10.55
CA ASN A 121 7.92 -13.68 11.27
C ASN A 121 9.28 -13.47 10.59
N ALA A 122 9.34 -13.50 9.26
CA ALA A 122 10.57 -13.20 8.51
C ALA A 122 11.04 -11.76 8.75
N GLN A 123 10.10 -10.81 8.77
CA GLN A 123 10.41 -9.42 9.12
C GLN A 123 10.83 -9.26 10.58
N GLU A 124 10.14 -9.88 11.54
CA GLU A 124 10.50 -9.79 12.95
C GLU A 124 11.85 -10.47 13.26
N LEU A 125 12.19 -11.55 12.55
CA LEU A 125 13.51 -12.16 12.63
C LEU A 125 14.59 -11.18 12.15
N TRP A 126 14.36 -10.52 11.01
CA TRP A 126 15.27 -9.48 10.52
C TRP A 126 15.40 -8.33 11.53
N ASN A 127 14.29 -7.81 12.05
CA ASN A 127 14.30 -6.71 13.03
C ASN A 127 15.14 -7.06 14.26
N LEU A 128 15.01 -8.29 14.76
CA LEU A 128 15.81 -8.81 15.87
C LEU A 128 17.29 -8.90 15.51
N LEU A 129 17.62 -9.58 14.40
CA LEU A 129 19.00 -9.79 13.96
C LEU A 129 19.71 -8.46 13.70
N HIS A 130 19.04 -7.53 13.01
CA HIS A 130 19.54 -6.20 12.72
C HIS A 130 19.82 -5.43 14.01
N SER A 131 18.84 -5.34 14.92
CA SER A 131 18.99 -4.56 16.14
C SER A 131 20.05 -5.13 17.08
N GLU A 132 20.04 -6.43 17.33
CA GLU A 132 21.00 -7.06 18.25
C GLU A 132 22.42 -7.00 17.69
N THR A 133 22.61 -7.25 16.39
CA THR A 133 23.94 -7.14 15.77
C THR A 133 24.44 -5.70 15.80
N ALA A 134 23.59 -4.71 15.49
CA ALA A 134 23.98 -3.30 15.54
C ALA A 134 24.35 -2.86 16.98
N LYS A 135 23.60 -3.30 17.99
CA LYS A 135 23.93 -3.06 19.41
C LYS A 135 25.27 -3.68 19.80
N LEU A 136 25.50 -4.93 19.40
CA LEU A 136 26.77 -5.64 19.66
C LEU A 136 27.94 -4.93 18.99
N ALA A 137 27.82 -4.59 17.70
CA ALA A 137 28.85 -3.89 16.94
C ALA A 137 29.18 -2.53 17.57
N LYS A 138 28.17 -1.75 17.95
CA LYS A 138 28.36 -0.45 18.63
C LYS A 138 29.07 -0.60 19.97
N THR A 139 28.73 -1.62 20.76
CA THR A 139 29.32 -1.87 22.07
C THR A 139 30.75 -2.40 21.97
N ALA A 140 31.04 -3.22 20.96
CA ALA A 140 32.36 -3.78 20.71
C ALA A 140 33.33 -2.79 20.06
N ARG A 141 32.83 -1.79 19.31
CA ARG A 141 33.63 -0.83 18.52
C ARG A 141 34.83 -0.22 19.27
N PRO A 142 34.72 0.22 20.53
CA PRO A 142 35.87 0.80 21.24
C PRO A 142 36.96 -0.21 21.60
N LYS A 143 36.61 -1.49 21.75
CA LYS A 143 37.52 -2.55 22.23
C LYS A 143 38.07 -3.42 21.10
N THR A 144 37.28 -3.61 20.06
CA THR A 144 37.62 -4.50 18.93
C THR A 144 37.03 -3.89 17.65
N PRO A 145 37.70 -2.86 17.09
CA PRO A 145 37.18 -2.12 15.94
C PRO A 145 36.99 -3.00 14.69
N GLU A 146 37.74 -4.10 14.58
CA GLU A 146 37.67 -5.05 13.46
C GLU A 146 36.36 -5.84 13.39
N ILE A 147 35.60 -5.91 14.49
CA ILE A 147 34.26 -6.53 14.50
C ILE A 147 33.26 -5.69 13.73
N TYR A 148 33.46 -4.38 13.63
CA TYR A 148 32.47 -3.49 13.01
C TYR A 148 32.27 -3.79 11.52
N PRO A 149 33.32 -3.87 10.67
CA PRO A 149 33.16 -4.31 9.27
C PRO A 149 32.56 -5.71 9.13
N GLN A 150 32.89 -6.65 10.03
CA GLN A 150 32.35 -8.01 10.01
C GLN A 150 30.84 -8.02 10.28
N ALA A 151 30.39 -7.22 11.25
CA ALA A 151 28.98 -7.06 11.58
C ALA A 151 28.19 -6.42 10.43
N GLU A 152 28.74 -5.37 9.80
CA GLU A 152 28.13 -4.74 8.62
C GLU A 152 28.00 -5.73 7.46
N ASN A 153 29.05 -6.51 7.16
CA ASN A 153 29.01 -7.53 6.10
C ASN A 153 27.96 -8.62 6.40
N PHE A 154 27.87 -9.06 7.66
CA PHE A 154 26.83 -10.00 8.07
C PHE A 154 25.42 -9.41 7.87
N LEU A 155 25.21 -8.16 8.29
CA LEU A 155 23.92 -7.48 8.13
C LEU A 155 23.54 -7.27 6.67
N ALA A 156 24.49 -6.92 5.81
CA ALA A 156 24.27 -6.79 4.38
C ALA A 156 23.80 -8.11 3.76
N LEU A 157 24.51 -9.21 4.03
CA LEU A 157 24.13 -10.54 3.51
C LEU A 157 22.80 -11.03 4.10
N ALA A 158 22.56 -10.77 5.40
CA ALA A 158 21.28 -11.11 6.04
C ALA A 158 20.11 -10.30 5.46
N ALA A 159 20.32 -9.03 5.09
CA ALA A 159 19.33 -8.20 4.41
C ALA A 159 19.00 -8.76 3.02
N GLU A 160 20.03 -9.13 2.25
CA GLU A 160 19.87 -9.76 0.93
C GLU A 160 19.06 -11.07 1.04
N HIS A 161 19.40 -11.92 2.01
CA HIS A 161 18.70 -13.18 2.24
C HIS A 161 17.24 -12.95 2.67
N LYS A 162 16.97 -11.95 3.53
CA LYS A 162 15.61 -11.53 3.88
C LYS A 162 14.83 -11.15 2.61
N ARG A 163 15.39 -10.29 1.76
CA ARG A 163 14.71 -9.82 0.52
C ARG A 163 14.41 -10.99 -0.42
N SER A 164 15.36 -11.91 -0.60
CA SER A 164 15.14 -13.15 -1.36
C SER A 164 13.97 -13.95 -0.80
N LEU A 165 13.93 -14.16 0.52
CA LEU A 165 12.84 -14.88 1.18
C LEU A 165 11.49 -14.18 0.97
N LEU A 166 11.42 -12.85 1.10
CA LEU A 166 10.19 -12.11 0.86
C LEU A 166 9.71 -12.21 -0.60
N ASN A 167 10.65 -12.26 -1.55
CA ASN A 167 10.33 -12.49 -2.96
C ASN A 167 9.84 -13.91 -3.22
N ASP A 168 10.45 -14.93 -2.62
CA ASP A 168 9.96 -16.32 -2.70
C ASP A 168 8.53 -16.41 -2.17
N MET A 169 8.23 -15.73 -1.06
CA MET A 169 6.88 -15.66 -0.52
C MET A 169 5.88 -14.97 -1.46
N ALA A 170 6.31 -13.92 -2.17
CA ALA A 170 5.49 -13.26 -3.18
C ALA A 170 5.25 -14.19 -4.39
N GLN A 171 6.27 -14.92 -4.84
CA GLN A 171 6.16 -15.91 -5.91
C GLN A 171 5.27 -17.10 -5.51
N MET A 172 5.36 -17.56 -4.26
CA MET A 172 4.46 -18.58 -3.70
C MET A 172 3.01 -18.11 -3.77
N ARG A 173 2.72 -16.86 -3.36
CA ARG A 173 1.37 -16.28 -3.49
C ARG A 173 0.92 -16.22 -4.95
N ALA A 174 1.78 -15.80 -5.87
CA ALA A 174 1.44 -15.71 -7.29
C ALA A 174 1.13 -17.10 -7.90
N SER A 175 1.83 -18.14 -7.43
CA SER A 175 1.73 -19.50 -7.97
C SER A 175 0.71 -20.39 -7.24
N ASP A 176 0.13 -19.93 -6.13
CA ASP A 176 -0.73 -20.78 -5.29
C ASP A 176 -2.11 -21.09 -5.90
N GLY A 177 -2.53 -20.33 -6.91
CA GLY A 177 -3.78 -20.52 -7.66
C GLY A 177 -4.99 -19.82 -7.05
N TYR A 178 -4.81 -18.92 -6.07
CA TYR A 178 -5.90 -18.19 -5.40
C TYR A 178 -5.99 -16.71 -5.77
N GLU A 179 -5.11 -16.18 -6.64
CA GLU A 179 -5.06 -14.75 -6.92
C GLU A 179 -6.35 -14.24 -7.57
N PHE A 180 -6.95 -14.98 -8.50
CA PHE A 180 -8.27 -14.66 -9.05
C PHE A 180 -9.35 -14.55 -7.96
N TRP A 181 -9.36 -15.49 -7.00
CA TRP A 181 -10.28 -15.44 -5.87
C TRP A 181 -10.06 -14.20 -5.02
N ARG A 182 -8.80 -13.83 -4.70
CA ARG A 182 -8.49 -12.62 -3.92
C ARG A 182 -9.01 -11.35 -4.59
N TYR A 183 -8.78 -11.19 -5.90
CA TYR A 183 -9.29 -10.04 -6.66
C TYR A 183 -10.83 -10.00 -6.67
N LYS A 184 -11.46 -11.13 -7.00
CA LYS A 184 -12.92 -11.21 -7.05
C LYS A 184 -13.54 -10.94 -5.68
N GLU A 185 -13.03 -11.57 -4.63
CA GLU A 185 -13.56 -11.43 -3.27
C GLU A 185 -13.38 -10.02 -2.73
N SER A 186 -12.24 -9.37 -2.99
CA SER A 186 -12.02 -7.97 -2.61
C SER A 186 -13.03 -7.04 -3.27
N LYS A 187 -13.27 -7.22 -4.57
CA LYS A 187 -14.30 -6.48 -5.30
C LYS A 187 -15.69 -6.75 -4.75
N ASP A 188 -16.08 -8.01 -4.61
CA ASP A 188 -17.41 -8.41 -4.15
C ASP A 188 -17.71 -7.87 -2.73
N LEU A 189 -16.74 -7.91 -1.81
CA LEU A 189 -16.87 -7.35 -0.46
C LEU A 189 -16.95 -5.82 -0.49
N SER A 190 -16.12 -5.16 -1.29
CA SER A 190 -16.17 -3.69 -1.40
C SER A 190 -17.51 -3.25 -1.99
N ASP A 191 -17.96 -3.88 -3.08
CA ASP A 191 -19.24 -3.58 -3.72
C ASP A 191 -20.41 -3.81 -2.76
N LEU A 192 -20.40 -4.89 -1.98
CA LEU A 192 -21.41 -5.14 -0.95
C LEU A 192 -21.46 -4.00 0.09
N VAL A 193 -20.31 -3.62 0.67
CA VAL A 193 -20.28 -2.56 1.69
C VAL A 193 -20.67 -1.21 1.08
N GLN A 194 -20.19 -0.87 -0.12
CA GLN A 194 -20.58 0.36 -0.80
C GLN A 194 -22.09 0.41 -1.06
N LYS A 195 -22.72 -0.69 -1.48
CA LYS A 195 -24.18 -0.76 -1.64
C LYS A 195 -24.92 -0.57 -0.31
N ARG A 196 -24.43 -1.18 0.78
CA ARG A 196 -25.01 -0.99 2.13
C ARG A 196 -24.93 0.46 2.58
N LEU A 197 -23.79 1.12 2.37
CA LEU A 197 -23.59 2.54 2.67
C LEU A 197 -24.52 3.42 1.83
N THR A 198 -24.63 3.15 0.52
CA THR A 198 -25.56 3.87 -0.37
C THR A 198 -27.00 3.71 0.08
N TYR A 199 -27.43 2.49 0.44
CA TYR A 199 -28.78 2.25 0.95
C TYR A 199 -29.06 3.02 2.24
N LEU A 200 -28.15 2.94 3.22
CA LEU A 200 -28.25 3.68 4.48
C LEU A 200 -28.33 5.19 4.27
N GLN A 201 -27.54 5.72 3.34
CA GLN A 201 -27.46 7.14 3.10
C GLN A 201 -28.63 7.69 2.28
N ASN A 202 -29.37 6.86 1.56
CA ASN A 202 -30.41 7.32 0.64
C ASN A 202 -31.79 6.74 1.00
N PRO A 203 -32.40 7.17 2.12
CA PRO A 203 -33.76 6.78 2.46
C PRO A 203 -34.76 7.33 1.43
N GLU A 204 -35.89 6.63 1.27
CA GLU A 204 -36.98 7.06 0.38
C GLU A 204 -37.62 8.38 0.84
N ASP A 205 -37.82 8.52 2.16
CA ASP A 205 -38.32 9.75 2.78
C ASP A 205 -37.35 10.27 3.85
N CYS A 206 -36.69 11.39 3.53
CA CYS A 206 -35.79 12.05 4.46
C CYS A 206 -36.49 12.61 5.71
N ASN A 207 -37.80 12.92 5.67
CA ASN A 207 -38.48 13.52 6.82
C ASN A 207 -38.74 12.52 7.94
N SER A 208 -38.96 11.25 7.60
CA SER A 208 -39.18 10.16 8.55
C SER A 208 -37.93 9.32 8.86
N ALA A 209 -36.88 9.43 8.04
CA ALA A 209 -35.61 8.73 8.25
C ALA A 209 -35.01 9.02 9.64
N ARG A 210 -34.39 7.98 10.25
CA ARG A 210 -33.57 8.14 11.45
C ARG A 210 -32.20 8.70 11.05
N LYS A 211 -31.70 9.68 11.79
CA LYS A 211 -30.52 10.47 11.39
C LYS A 211 -29.49 10.53 12.49
N LEU A 212 -28.23 10.63 12.08
CA LEU A 212 -27.10 10.88 12.96
C LEU A 212 -26.35 12.13 12.47
N ILE A 213 -26.33 13.18 13.29
CA ILE A 213 -25.64 14.43 12.99
C ILE A 213 -24.18 14.31 13.43
N CYS A 214 -23.28 14.55 12.48
CA CYS A 214 -21.85 14.70 12.71
C CYS A 214 -21.41 16.14 12.39
N ARG A 215 -20.57 16.74 13.24
CA ARG A 215 -20.07 18.10 13.06
C ARG A 215 -18.61 18.04 12.63
N LEU A 216 -18.31 18.43 11.38
CA LEU A 216 -16.98 18.29 10.78
C LEU A 216 -15.87 19.01 11.57
N ASN A 217 -16.20 20.14 12.18
CA ASN A 217 -15.27 21.09 12.80
C ASN A 217 -14.67 20.62 14.15
N LYS A 218 -14.16 19.39 14.23
CA LYS A 218 -13.29 18.96 15.33
C LYS A 218 -12.03 19.84 15.37
N GLY A 219 -11.56 20.14 16.58
CA GLY A 219 -10.39 20.99 16.86
C GLY A 219 -9.04 20.40 16.49
N CYS A 220 -8.85 19.93 15.25
CA CYS A 220 -7.62 19.32 14.76
C CYS A 220 -7.43 19.52 13.24
N GLY A 221 -6.38 18.94 12.67
CA GLY A 221 -6.07 19.01 11.23
C GLY A 221 -6.91 18.06 10.36
N TYR A 222 -6.75 18.16 9.03
CA TYR A 222 -7.54 17.48 8.01
C TYR A 222 -7.71 15.98 8.25
N GLY A 223 -6.61 15.23 8.37
CA GLY A 223 -6.68 13.77 8.59
C GLY A 223 -7.44 13.38 9.87
N CYS A 224 -7.29 14.16 10.95
CA CYS A 224 -8.04 13.95 12.19
C CYS A 224 -9.54 14.27 12.04
N GLN A 225 -9.90 15.32 11.28
CA GLN A 225 -11.30 15.63 10.96
C GLN A 225 -11.92 14.57 10.06
N LEU A 226 -11.18 14.04 9.09
CA LEU A 226 -11.66 12.96 8.23
C LEU A 226 -11.89 11.68 9.02
N HIS A 227 -10.97 11.30 9.91
CA HIS A 227 -11.22 10.21 10.87
C HIS A 227 -12.44 10.50 11.76
N HIS A 228 -12.66 11.73 12.22
CA HIS A 228 -13.89 12.05 12.95
C HIS A 228 -15.16 11.76 12.14
N VAL A 229 -15.20 12.10 10.84
CA VAL A 229 -16.34 11.79 9.97
C VAL A 229 -16.51 10.28 9.78
N VAL A 230 -15.41 9.54 9.57
CA VAL A 230 -15.45 8.06 9.48
C VAL A 230 -16.03 7.45 10.75
N TYR A 231 -15.60 7.90 11.93
CA TYR A 231 -16.14 7.44 13.21
C TYR A 231 -17.65 7.70 13.31
N CYS A 232 -18.10 8.91 12.96
CA CYS A 232 -19.53 9.22 12.92
C CYS A 232 -20.28 8.30 11.95
N PHE A 233 -19.68 7.96 10.81
CA PHE A 233 -20.30 7.11 9.80
C PHE A 233 -20.38 5.65 10.25
N ILE A 234 -19.37 5.13 10.95
CA ILE A 234 -19.44 3.81 11.60
C ILE A 234 -20.57 3.79 12.63
N MET A 235 -20.71 4.85 13.45
CA MET A 235 -21.81 4.97 14.40
C MET A 235 -23.18 5.02 13.71
N ALA A 236 -23.26 5.71 12.57
CA ALA A 236 -24.48 5.85 11.77
C ALA A 236 -24.88 4.50 11.14
N TYR A 237 -23.91 3.77 10.60
CA TYR A 237 -24.08 2.40 10.11
C TYR A 237 -24.55 1.46 11.21
N ALA A 238 -23.87 1.44 12.35
CA ALA A 238 -24.20 0.54 13.45
C ALA A 238 -25.58 0.79 14.07
N THR A 239 -26.11 2.01 13.96
CA THR A 239 -27.40 2.40 14.53
C THR A 239 -28.53 2.54 13.51
N GLU A 240 -28.26 2.18 12.25
CA GLU A 240 -29.22 2.29 11.13
C GLU A 240 -29.77 3.72 11.00
N ARG A 241 -28.87 4.70 11.03
CA ARG A 241 -29.18 6.13 10.89
C ARG A 241 -28.47 6.70 9.68
N THR A 242 -29.16 7.48 8.86
CA THR A 242 -28.54 8.25 7.79
C THR A 242 -27.61 9.32 8.40
N LEU A 243 -26.34 9.33 7.99
CA LEU A 243 -25.38 10.33 8.41
C LEU A 243 -25.69 11.68 7.76
N ILE A 244 -25.86 12.70 8.59
CA ILE A 244 -25.96 14.10 8.19
C ILE A 244 -24.68 14.81 8.61
N LEU A 245 -23.90 15.32 7.64
CA LEU A 245 -22.66 16.03 7.90
C LEU A 245 -22.88 17.54 7.91
N ASN A 246 -22.67 18.15 9.07
CA ASN A 246 -22.63 19.60 9.19
C ASN A 246 -21.21 20.09 8.88
N SER A 247 -21.01 20.54 7.64
CA SER A 247 -19.72 20.97 7.08
C SER A 247 -19.55 22.49 6.99
N LYS A 248 -20.63 23.29 7.06
CA LYS A 248 -20.55 24.76 6.91
C LYS A 248 -19.64 25.40 7.96
N GLY A 249 -18.90 26.43 7.54
CA GLY A 249 -17.90 27.09 8.38
C GLY A 249 -16.67 26.20 8.64
N TRP A 250 -16.40 25.24 7.75
CA TRP A 250 -15.21 24.40 7.85
C TRP A 250 -13.94 25.23 7.77
N ARG A 251 -13.00 24.95 8.67
CA ARG A 251 -11.73 25.70 8.78
C ARG A 251 -10.87 25.64 7.52
N TYR A 252 -10.97 24.57 6.74
CA TYR A 252 -10.21 24.40 5.51
C TYR A 252 -10.90 25.02 4.30
N HIS A 253 -12.24 25.00 4.28
CA HIS A 253 -13.04 25.55 3.19
C HIS A 253 -14.42 25.99 3.72
N LYS A 254 -14.64 27.30 3.91
CA LYS A 254 -15.80 27.82 4.66
C LYS A 254 -17.15 27.40 4.08
N ALA A 255 -17.22 27.22 2.76
CA ALA A 255 -18.45 26.83 2.06
C ALA A 255 -18.89 25.38 2.40
N GLY A 256 -17.97 24.53 2.84
CA GLY A 256 -18.28 23.18 3.32
C GLY A 256 -17.62 22.06 2.51
N TRP A 257 -18.12 20.86 2.73
CA TRP A 257 -17.61 19.59 2.19
C TRP A 257 -17.93 19.43 0.71
N GLU A 258 -19.13 19.89 0.33
CA GLU A 258 -19.79 19.67 -0.96
C GLU A 258 -19.09 20.37 -2.14
N GLU A 259 -18.20 21.33 -1.86
CA GLU A 259 -17.39 22.01 -2.87
C GLU A 259 -16.20 21.14 -3.33
N VAL A 260 -15.77 20.21 -2.48
CA VAL A 260 -14.57 19.39 -2.71
C VAL A 260 -14.94 17.93 -2.99
N PHE A 261 -15.90 17.42 -2.23
CA PHE A 261 -16.38 16.05 -2.34
C PHE A 261 -17.88 16.03 -2.61
N GLN A 262 -18.36 14.96 -3.22
CA GLN A 262 -19.79 14.75 -3.43
C GLN A 262 -20.54 14.75 -2.09
N PRO A 263 -21.82 15.20 -2.06
CA PRO A 263 -22.67 15.03 -0.90
C PRO A 263 -22.70 13.57 -0.44
N ILE A 264 -22.80 13.36 0.88
CA ILE A 264 -22.79 12.01 1.46
C ILE A 264 -24.13 11.28 1.20
N SER A 265 -25.17 12.00 0.84
CA SER A 265 -26.49 11.49 0.46
C SER A 265 -27.03 12.26 -0.74
N ASP A 266 -27.69 11.56 -1.65
CA ASP A 266 -28.40 12.14 -2.79
C ASP A 266 -29.84 12.52 -2.41
N THR A 267 -30.45 11.82 -1.43
CA THR A 267 -31.87 12.00 -1.07
C THR A 267 -32.12 12.66 0.28
N CYS A 268 -31.12 12.70 1.19
CA CYS A 268 -31.33 13.16 2.55
C CYS A 268 -30.14 13.93 3.14
N LEU A 269 -30.20 15.26 3.01
CA LEU A 269 -29.22 16.20 3.55
C LEU A 269 -29.78 17.06 4.71
N SER A 270 -31.09 16.98 4.97
CA SER A 270 -31.74 17.77 6.02
C SER A 270 -31.59 17.11 7.39
N SER A 271 -31.25 17.92 8.40
CA SER A 271 -31.18 17.50 9.80
C SER A 271 -32.54 17.51 10.52
N ASN A 272 -33.63 17.92 9.86
CA ASN A 272 -34.97 18.01 10.47
C ASN A 272 -35.47 16.66 10.98
N GLY A 273 -36.21 16.64 12.08
CA GLY A 273 -36.93 15.47 12.57
C GLY A 273 -37.85 15.84 13.74
N ALA A 274 -38.74 14.93 14.12
CA ALA A 274 -39.70 15.11 15.19
C ALA A 274 -39.03 15.16 16.59
N THR A 275 -37.97 14.37 16.79
CA THR A 275 -37.26 14.29 18.08
C THR A 275 -35.75 14.37 17.90
N HIS A 276 -35.11 15.15 18.78
CA HIS A 276 -33.67 15.39 18.78
C HIS A 276 -33.08 15.05 20.16
N ALA A 277 -31.93 14.36 20.17
CA ALA A 277 -31.15 14.17 21.39
C ALA A 277 -29.65 14.11 21.08
N SER A 278 -28.83 14.29 22.12
CA SER A 278 -27.41 13.93 22.08
C SER A 278 -27.23 12.45 22.40
N TRP A 279 -26.13 11.85 21.92
CA TRP A 279 -25.74 10.48 22.29
C TRP A 279 -25.81 10.23 23.82
N PRO A 280 -26.32 9.08 24.30
CA PRO A 280 -26.81 7.93 23.51
C PRO A 280 -28.27 8.05 23.03
N GLY A 281 -29.00 9.06 23.49
CA GLY A 281 -30.43 9.22 23.19
C GLY A 281 -31.28 8.05 23.69
N THR A 282 -32.47 7.89 23.08
CA THR A 282 -33.37 6.74 23.28
C THR A 282 -33.56 5.99 21.96
N PRO A 283 -33.98 4.72 21.96
CA PRO A 283 -34.25 3.98 20.72
C PRO A 283 -35.21 4.71 19.76
N GLU A 284 -36.19 5.42 20.32
CA GLU A 284 -37.24 6.16 19.61
C GLU A 284 -36.78 7.53 19.09
N THR A 285 -35.61 8.02 19.53
CA THR A 285 -35.08 9.31 19.06
C THR A 285 -34.83 9.25 17.55
N GLN A 286 -35.41 10.17 16.78
CA GLN A 286 -35.25 10.20 15.33
C GLN A 286 -33.89 10.77 14.93
N VAL A 287 -33.47 11.89 15.53
CA VAL A 287 -32.23 12.60 15.17
C VAL A 287 -31.26 12.61 16.36
N LEU A 288 -30.11 11.97 16.18
CA LEU A 288 -29.10 11.85 17.22
C LEU A 288 -27.86 12.67 16.88
N THR A 289 -27.40 13.53 17.80
CA THR A 289 -26.12 14.24 17.64
C THR A 289 -25.03 13.49 18.38
N VAL A 290 -23.98 13.08 17.66
CA VAL A 290 -22.85 12.35 18.24
C VAL A 290 -21.69 13.31 18.55
N PRO A 291 -21.10 13.24 19.76
CA PRO A 291 -19.94 14.04 20.11
C PRO A 291 -18.66 13.50 19.44
N ILE A 292 -17.56 14.24 19.56
CA ILE A 292 -16.24 13.70 19.23
C ILE A 292 -15.94 12.46 20.07
N ILE A 293 -15.17 11.52 19.52
CA ILE A 293 -14.90 10.22 20.16
C ILE A 293 -14.26 10.35 21.56
N ASP A 294 -13.54 11.44 21.80
CA ASP A 294 -12.86 11.78 23.05
C ASP A 294 -13.84 12.01 24.22
N SER A 295 -15.05 12.50 23.92
CA SER A 295 -16.11 12.76 24.92
C SER A 295 -17.31 11.82 24.76
N LEU A 296 -17.17 10.75 23.96
CA LEU A 296 -18.21 9.77 23.76
C LEU A 296 -18.43 8.91 25.01
N ASN A 297 -19.61 9.02 25.60
CA ASN A 297 -20.01 8.20 26.75
C ASN A 297 -21.53 7.91 26.70
N PRO A 298 -21.98 6.66 26.90
CA PRO A 298 -21.18 5.43 26.98
C PRO A 298 -20.50 5.12 25.63
N ARG A 299 -19.38 4.39 25.67
CA ARG A 299 -18.67 3.95 24.46
C ARG A 299 -19.29 2.65 23.93
N PRO A 300 -19.79 2.60 22.69
CA PRO A 300 -20.36 1.38 22.14
C PRO A 300 -19.28 0.37 21.73
N PRO A 301 -19.64 -0.92 21.58
CA PRO A 301 -18.69 -1.98 21.23
C PRO A 301 -18.18 -1.89 19.78
N TYR A 302 -18.95 -1.30 18.87
CA TYR A 302 -18.66 -1.22 17.43
C TYR A 302 -17.72 -0.07 17.03
N LEU A 303 -16.99 0.52 17.98
CA LEU A 303 -15.88 1.42 17.65
C LEU A 303 -14.72 0.59 17.05
N PRO A 304 -13.86 1.21 16.21
CA PRO A 304 -12.60 0.59 15.81
C PRO A 304 -11.85 0.03 17.05
N LEU A 305 -11.14 -1.09 16.98
CA LEU A 305 -10.80 -1.85 15.78
C LEU A 305 -11.80 -2.98 15.43
N ALA A 306 -13.05 -2.91 15.91
CA ALA A 306 -14.05 -3.92 15.61
C ALA A 306 -14.51 -3.91 14.14
N ILE A 307 -14.77 -5.10 13.59
CA ILE A 307 -15.36 -5.29 12.25
C ILE A 307 -16.72 -6.02 12.32
N PRO A 308 -17.57 -5.91 11.28
CA PRO A 308 -18.85 -6.63 11.23
C PRO A 308 -18.72 -8.15 11.28
N ALA A 309 -19.52 -8.80 12.11
CA ALA A 309 -19.54 -10.26 12.29
C ALA A 309 -19.84 -11.04 11.01
N ASP A 310 -20.75 -10.55 10.18
CA ASP A 310 -21.12 -11.19 8.91
C ASP A 310 -19.98 -11.13 7.87
N LEU A 311 -19.13 -10.11 7.94
CA LEU A 311 -17.99 -9.94 7.02
C LEU A 311 -16.69 -10.57 7.55
N ALA A 312 -16.54 -10.74 8.87
CA ALA A 312 -15.31 -11.20 9.50
C ALA A 312 -14.76 -12.53 8.91
N PRO A 313 -15.55 -13.59 8.68
CA PRO A 313 -15.04 -14.84 8.11
C PRO A 313 -14.45 -14.68 6.71
N ARG A 314 -15.01 -13.75 5.92
CA ARG A 314 -14.56 -13.44 4.56
C ARG A 314 -13.33 -12.53 4.58
N LEU A 315 -13.37 -11.47 5.37
CA LEU A 315 -12.30 -10.48 5.49
C LEU A 315 -11.03 -11.05 6.11
N THR A 316 -11.14 -11.85 7.16
CA THR A 316 -9.96 -12.46 7.82
C THR A 316 -9.23 -13.48 6.93
N LYS A 317 -9.94 -14.03 5.93
CA LYS A 317 -9.35 -14.85 4.88
C LYS A 317 -8.70 -13.98 3.80
N LEU A 318 -9.38 -12.93 3.34
CA LEU A 318 -8.90 -12.06 2.28
C LEU A 318 -7.73 -11.16 2.72
N HIS A 319 -7.90 -10.38 3.78
CA HIS A 319 -7.08 -9.21 4.10
C HIS A 319 -6.21 -9.43 5.35
N GLY A 320 -4.96 -8.95 5.32
CA GLY A 320 -4.03 -9.11 6.45
C GLY A 320 -4.32 -8.22 7.66
N ASP A 321 -5.02 -7.10 7.43
CA ASP A 321 -5.50 -6.20 8.48
C ASP A 321 -6.97 -5.80 8.22
N PRO A 322 -7.95 -6.60 8.67
CA PRO A 322 -9.36 -6.40 8.33
C PRO A 322 -9.96 -5.05 8.75
N ILE A 323 -9.46 -4.44 9.83
CA ILE A 323 -10.01 -3.18 10.33
C ILE A 323 -9.62 -2.02 9.42
N VAL A 324 -8.39 -1.99 8.91
CA VAL A 324 -7.96 -0.96 7.96
C VAL A 324 -8.77 -1.04 6.68
N TRP A 325 -9.06 -2.27 6.21
CA TRP A 325 -9.96 -2.47 5.07
C TRP A 325 -11.37 -1.92 5.35
N TRP A 326 -11.91 -2.18 6.54
CA TRP A 326 -13.24 -1.70 6.94
C TRP A 326 -13.30 -0.16 6.96
N ILE A 327 -12.30 0.50 7.52
CA ILE A 327 -12.15 1.95 7.53
C ILE A 327 -12.00 2.50 6.11
N GLY A 328 -11.21 1.83 5.26
CA GLY A 328 -11.03 2.16 3.85
C GLY A 328 -12.36 2.22 3.09
N GLN A 329 -13.35 1.38 3.42
CA GLN A 329 -14.66 1.43 2.76
C GLN A 329 -15.45 2.72 3.05
N PHE A 330 -15.38 3.24 4.28
CA PHE A 330 -16.00 4.53 4.61
C PHE A 330 -15.29 5.69 3.92
N LEU A 331 -13.95 5.66 3.88
CA LEU A 331 -13.18 6.67 3.16
C LEU A 331 -13.47 6.64 1.66
N LYS A 332 -13.57 5.46 1.05
CA LYS A 332 -13.97 5.29 -0.36
C LYS A 332 -15.32 5.92 -0.66
N TYR A 333 -16.29 5.77 0.25
CA TYR A 333 -17.61 6.38 0.09
C TYR A 333 -17.56 7.91 0.27
N LEU A 334 -16.85 8.39 1.30
CA LEU A 334 -16.77 9.81 1.64
C LEU A 334 -16.00 10.61 0.58
N LEU A 335 -14.83 10.13 0.17
CA LEU A 335 -13.87 10.88 -0.65
C LEU A 335 -14.16 10.83 -2.16
N LYS A 336 -15.43 10.72 -2.56
CA LYS A 336 -15.83 10.85 -3.97
C LYS A 336 -15.62 12.31 -4.39
N PRO A 337 -14.69 12.64 -5.31
CA PRO A 337 -14.40 14.03 -5.64
C PRO A 337 -15.52 14.67 -6.48
N THR A 338 -15.66 15.99 -6.38
CA THR A 338 -16.39 16.79 -7.37
C THR A 338 -15.69 16.77 -8.74
N GLY A 339 -16.35 17.26 -9.80
CA GLY A 339 -15.74 17.33 -11.13
C GLY A 339 -14.46 18.17 -11.15
N GLU A 340 -14.49 19.33 -10.50
CA GLU A 340 -13.34 20.22 -10.36
C GLU A 340 -12.21 19.57 -9.55
N THR A 341 -12.53 18.97 -8.40
CA THR A 341 -11.53 18.28 -7.57
C THR A 341 -10.89 17.10 -8.31
N ARG A 342 -11.67 16.35 -9.09
CA ARG A 342 -11.13 15.26 -9.93
C ARG A 342 -10.13 15.79 -10.95
N GLN A 343 -10.48 16.86 -11.65
CA GLN A 343 -9.59 17.48 -12.63
C GLN A 343 -8.31 18.02 -11.96
N MET A 344 -8.43 18.60 -10.76
CA MET A 344 -7.27 19.04 -9.97
C MET A 344 -6.33 17.87 -9.63
N LEU A 345 -6.88 16.71 -9.26
CA LEU A 345 -6.10 15.50 -8.98
C LEU A 345 -5.41 14.96 -10.24
N GLU A 346 -6.13 14.84 -11.35
CA GLU A 346 -5.61 14.37 -12.64
C GLU A 346 -4.49 15.28 -13.15
N ASN A 347 -4.71 16.59 -13.14
CA ASN A 347 -3.69 17.59 -13.49
C ASN A 347 -2.47 17.52 -12.55
N GLY A 348 -2.69 17.25 -11.27
CA GLY A 348 -1.62 17.07 -10.29
C GLY A 348 -0.72 15.87 -10.62
N ILE A 349 -1.32 14.73 -10.96
CA ILE A 349 -0.62 13.51 -11.41
C ILE A 349 0.23 13.80 -12.65
N GLU A 350 -0.37 14.43 -13.67
CA GLU A 350 0.30 14.75 -14.93
C GLU A 350 1.44 15.76 -14.74
N LYS A 351 1.18 16.88 -14.04
CA LYS A 351 2.15 17.96 -13.83
C LYS A 351 3.38 17.48 -13.06
N LEU A 352 3.19 16.60 -12.08
CA LEU A 352 4.27 16.03 -11.28
C LEU A 352 5.01 14.90 -11.99
N GLY A 353 4.53 14.43 -13.15
CA GLY A 353 5.10 13.28 -13.84
C GLY A 353 5.00 12.00 -13.00
N PHE A 354 3.95 11.87 -12.18
CA PHE A 354 3.81 10.74 -11.26
C PHE A 354 3.71 9.42 -12.04
N LYS A 355 4.74 8.58 -11.90
CA LYS A 355 4.89 7.33 -12.65
C LYS A 355 5.34 6.20 -11.72
N LYS A 356 4.74 5.02 -11.91
CA LYS A 356 5.13 3.78 -11.22
C LYS A 356 6.32 3.09 -11.91
N PRO A 357 7.16 2.32 -11.19
CA PRO A 357 7.08 2.04 -9.75
C PRO A 357 7.58 3.21 -8.90
N ILE A 358 6.86 3.54 -7.82
CA ILE A 358 7.14 4.69 -6.95
C ILE A 358 6.85 4.40 -5.48
N VAL A 359 7.76 4.86 -4.60
CA VAL A 359 7.56 4.83 -3.15
C VAL A 359 7.06 6.19 -2.66
N GLY A 360 5.95 6.19 -1.93
CA GLY A 360 5.41 7.38 -1.28
C GLY A 360 6.07 7.58 0.08
N ILE A 361 6.57 8.78 0.35
CA ILE A 361 7.20 9.17 1.60
C ILE A 361 6.41 10.32 2.21
N HIS A 362 5.96 10.15 3.45
CA HIS A 362 5.35 11.25 4.19
C HIS A 362 6.22 11.63 5.39
N VAL A 363 6.82 12.81 5.32
CA VAL A 363 7.69 13.37 6.38
C VAL A 363 6.92 14.46 7.13
N ARG A 364 6.73 14.27 8.43
CA ARG A 364 6.04 15.23 9.31
C ARG A 364 7.01 15.85 10.30
N ARG A 365 7.28 17.16 10.21
CA ARG A 365 8.23 17.85 11.10
C ARG A 365 7.57 18.90 12.01
N THR A 366 6.84 19.87 11.46
CA THR A 366 6.61 21.19 12.11
C THR A 366 6.08 21.16 13.56
N ASP A 367 4.77 21.06 13.76
CA ASP A 367 4.10 21.17 15.07
C ASP A 367 4.09 19.87 15.89
N LYS A 368 4.60 18.78 15.31
CA LYS A 368 4.47 17.43 15.87
C LYS A 368 5.75 16.91 16.50
N VAL A 369 6.91 17.44 16.11
CA VAL A 369 8.18 17.12 16.75
C VAL A 369 8.18 17.66 18.18
N GLY A 370 8.34 16.75 19.14
CA GLY A 370 8.41 17.08 20.58
C GLY A 370 7.07 17.13 21.32
N THR A 371 5.94 16.95 20.62
CA THR A 371 4.60 16.87 21.23
C THR A 371 3.94 15.51 20.97
N GLU A 372 3.87 15.09 19.70
CA GLU A 372 3.16 13.89 19.26
C GLU A 372 4.06 12.87 18.56
N ALA A 373 5.24 13.28 18.06
CA ALA A 373 6.19 12.42 17.37
C ALA A 373 7.64 12.87 17.61
N ALA A 374 8.58 11.97 17.31
CA ALA A 374 10.01 12.28 17.29
C ALA A 374 10.43 12.89 15.94
N PHE A 375 11.58 13.57 15.91
CA PHE A 375 12.20 14.00 14.65
C PHE A 375 12.90 12.81 13.98
N HIS A 376 12.60 12.59 12.71
CA HIS A 376 13.24 11.60 11.85
C HIS A 376 13.90 12.30 10.66
N GLY A 377 15.20 12.04 10.45
CA GLY A 377 15.94 12.53 9.29
C GLY A 377 15.47 11.84 8.00
N ILE A 378 15.66 12.48 6.84
CA ILE A 378 15.22 11.90 5.56
C ILE A 378 15.91 10.55 5.28
N GLU A 379 17.11 10.36 5.82
CA GLU A 379 17.93 9.16 5.69
C GLU A 379 17.22 7.91 6.23
N GLU A 380 16.47 8.04 7.32
CA GLU A 380 15.75 6.92 7.91
C GLU A 380 14.60 6.45 7.02
N TYR A 381 13.89 7.38 6.39
CA TYR A 381 12.87 7.07 5.38
C TYR A 381 13.53 6.44 4.15
N MET A 382 14.63 7.02 3.67
CA MET A 382 15.31 6.55 2.47
C MET A 382 15.95 5.17 2.67
N GLN A 383 16.36 4.79 3.89
CA GLN A 383 16.81 3.43 4.18
C GLN A 383 15.69 2.39 3.93
N ALA A 384 14.45 2.70 4.28
CA ALA A 384 13.31 1.83 3.99
C ALA A 384 12.94 1.83 2.50
N VAL A 385 13.13 2.95 1.80
CA VAL A 385 12.97 3.06 0.35
C VAL A 385 14.00 2.21 -0.38
N ASP A 386 15.27 2.29 0.02
CA ASP A 386 16.36 1.47 -0.52
C ASP A 386 16.04 -0.01 -0.30
N ASP A 387 15.59 -0.40 0.89
CA ASP A 387 15.22 -1.80 1.18
C ASP A 387 14.07 -2.32 0.28
N TYR A 388 13.07 -1.47 -0.01
CA TYR A 388 12.01 -1.80 -0.94
C TYR A 388 12.54 -1.99 -2.37
N TYR A 389 13.28 -1.02 -2.90
CA TYR A 389 13.78 -1.10 -4.27
C TYR A 389 14.79 -2.22 -4.46
N ASP A 390 15.70 -2.40 -3.51
CA ASP A 390 16.66 -3.52 -3.54
C ASP A 390 15.93 -4.87 -3.53
N GLN A 391 14.79 -4.99 -2.85
CA GLN A 391 13.98 -6.20 -2.89
C GLN A 391 13.35 -6.41 -4.27
N VAL A 392 12.69 -5.38 -4.81
CA VAL A 392 11.97 -5.50 -6.09
C VAL A 392 12.93 -5.73 -7.26
N GLU A 393 14.08 -5.07 -7.26
CA GLU A 393 15.11 -5.18 -8.31
C GLU A 393 15.76 -6.57 -8.40
N MET A 394 15.59 -7.43 -7.39
CA MET A 394 16.01 -8.84 -7.47
C MET A 394 15.18 -9.67 -8.47
N VAL A 395 13.94 -9.25 -8.77
CA VAL A 395 12.99 -10.02 -9.58
C VAL A 395 12.43 -9.24 -10.76
N GLU A 396 12.48 -7.91 -10.73
CA GLU A 396 11.95 -7.03 -11.77
C GLU A 396 12.96 -5.94 -12.13
N ALA A 397 13.12 -5.66 -13.43
CA ALA A 397 13.98 -4.55 -13.87
C ALA A 397 13.28 -3.21 -13.64
N ILE A 398 13.88 -2.34 -12.85
CA ILE A 398 13.37 -0.99 -12.56
C ILE A 398 14.09 0.03 -13.45
N ASP A 399 13.34 0.77 -14.26
CA ASP A 399 13.89 1.79 -15.16
C ASP A 399 14.53 2.95 -14.38
N LYS A 400 13.88 3.36 -13.29
CA LYS A 400 14.33 4.43 -12.41
C LYS A 400 13.68 4.27 -11.03
N ARG A 401 14.47 4.39 -9.96
CA ARG A 401 13.93 4.49 -8.60
C ARG A 401 13.30 5.86 -8.39
N ARG A 402 12.03 5.91 -8.02
CA ARG A 402 11.22 7.14 -7.87
C ARG A 402 10.70 7.26 -6.45
N VAL A 403 10.71 8.48 -5.92
CA VAL A 403 10.06 8.76 -4.63
C VAL A 403 9.12 9.93 -4.79
N PHE A 404 7.91 9.80 -4.26
CA PHE A 404 7.01 10.93 -4.06
C PHE A 404 7.12 11.38 -2.60
N ILE A 405 7.47 12.64 -2.36
CA ILE A 405 7.65 13.16 -0.99
C ILE A 405 6.56 14.20 -0.69
N ALA A 406 5.68 13.86 0.25
CA ALA A 406 4.75 14.77 0.89
C ALA A 406 5.32 15.22 2.24
N SER A 407 5.35 16.53 2.49
CA SER A 407 5.96 17.09 3.70
C SER A 407 5.34 18.44 4.06
N ASP A 408 5.31 18.75 5.35
CA ASP A 408 5.00 20.09 5.87
C ASP A 408 6.24 20.99 6.03
N ASP A 409 7.41 20.46 5.71
CA ASP A 409 8.70 21.16 5.63
C ASP A 409 9.23 21.09 4.19
N PRO A 410 9.24 22.22 3.45
CA PRO A 410 9.68 22.25 2.06
C PRO A 410 11.17 21.89 1.90
N LYS A 411 11.99 22.08 2.95
CA LYS A 411 13.42 21.79 2.89
C LYS A 411 13.71 20.31 2.70
N VAL A 412 12.78 19.43 3.12
CA VAL A 412 12.92 17.97 2.99
C VAL A 412 13.06 17.55 1.52
N ILE A 413 12.30 18.18 0.63
CA ILE A 413 12.28 17.80 -0.79
C ILE A 413 13.62 18.20 -1.44
N ASP A 414 14.12 19.40 -1.15
CA ASP A 414 15.40 19.88 -1.65
C ASP A 414 16.57 19.10 -1.04
N GLU A 415 16.48 18.76 0.25
CA GLU A 415 17.43 17.88 0.94
C GLU A 415 17.50 16.50 0.28
N ALA A 416 16.34 15.89 -0.02
CA ALA A 416 16.27 14.59 -0.69
C ALA A 416 16.89 14.65 -2.10
N ARG A 417 16.57 15.69 -2.89
CA ARG A 417 17.17 15.90 -4.23
C ARG A 417 18.69 16.01 -4.17
N SER A 418 19.21 16.70 -3.16
CA SER A 418 20.66 16.88 -3.00
C SER A 418 21.37 15.62 -2.51
N LYS A 419 20.79 14.89 -1.55
CA LYS A 419 21.43 13.71 -0.94
C LYS A 419 21.26 12.44 -1.76
N TYR A 420 20.21 12.36 -2.57
CA TYR A 420 19.84 11.17 -3.34
C TYR A 420 19.68 11.48 -4.84
N PRO A 421 20.72 12.00 -5.53
CA PRO A 421 20.64 12.38 -6.95
C PRO A 421 20.38 11.19 -7.89
N GLN A 422 20.60 9.96 -7.43
CA GLN A 422 20.26 8.74 -8.15
C GLN A 422 18.75 8.47 -8.24
N TYR A 423 17.97 9.01 -7.30
CA TYR A 423 16.51 8.90 -7.29
C TYR A 423 15.86 10.02 -8.11
N GLU A 424 14.74 9.70 -8.75
CA GLU A 424 13.81 10.72 -9.25
C GLU A 424 12.91 11.17 -8.10
N VAL A 425 13.18 12.36 -7.55
CA VAL A 425 12.45 12.92 -6.41
C VAL A 425 11.31 13.80 -6.89
N ILE A 426 10.09 13.28 -6.78
CA ILE A 426 8.83 13.94 -7.10
C ILE A 426 8.28 14.60 -5.83
N GLY A 427 7.92 15.87 -5.93
CA GLY A 427 7.35 16.66 -4.84
C GLY A 427 7.36 18.14 -5.18
N ASP A 428 6.34 18.86 -4.71
CA ASP A 428 6.20 20.29 -4.94
C ASP A 428 6.55 21.07 -3.65
N PRO A 429 7.72 21.75 -3.59
CA PRO A 429 8.09 22.56 -2.44
C PRO A 429 7.10 23.68 -2.13
N ASP A 430 6.35 24.17 -3.12
CA ASP A 430 5.36 25.22 -2.90
C ASP A 430 4.10 24.67 -2.21
N VAL A 431 3.71 23.42 -2.52
CA VAL A 431 2.69 22.68 -1.75
C VAL A 431 3.14 22.47 -0.30
N ALA A 432 4.39 22.08 -0.09
CA ALA A 432 4.94 21.91 1.26
C ALA A 432 4.96 23.23 2.06
N LYS A 433 5.23 24.38 1.43
CA LYS A 433 5.17 25.71 2.07
C LYS A 433 3.76 26.07 2.55
N VAL A 434 2.71 25.73 1.79
CA VAL A 434 1.32 26.03 2.17
C VAL A 434 0.74 25.04 3.20
N ALA A 435 1.41 23.91 3.45
CA ALA A 435 1.05 22.96 4.51
C ALA A 435 1.58 23.37 5.92
N ALA A 436 2.47 24.37 5.98
CA ALA A 436 3.02 24.90 7.21
C ALA A 436 1.94 25.51 8.12
N VAL A 437 2.18 25.53 9.43
CA VAL A 437 1.19 25.92 10.47
C VAL A 437 0.53 27.28 10.20
N SER A 438 1.27 28.24 9.65
CA SER A 438 0.78 29.61 9.40
C SER A 438 -0.22 29.73 8.25
N THR A 439 -0.22 28.80 7.28
CA THR A 439 -1.01 28.85 6.03
C THR A 439 -1.96 27.66 5.87
N ARG A 440 -1.91 26.70 6.80
CA ARG A 440 -2.60 25.40 6.76
C ARG A 440 -4.12 25.45 6.58
N TYR A 441 -4.79 26.51 6.99
CA TYR A 441 -6.26 26.60 6.98
C TYR A 441 -6.75 27.52 5.85
N THR A 442 -6.45 27.10 4.63
CA THR A 442 -6.80 27.80 3.38
C THR A 442 -7.19 26.80 2.31
N ASP A 443 -7.92 27.26 1.28
CA ASP A 443 -8.39 26.42 0.17
C ASP A 443 -7.20 25.82 -0.60
N SER A 444 -6.09 26.57 -0.77
CA SER A 444 -4.88 26.05 -1.42
C SER A 444 -4.20 24.95 -0.61
N SER A 445 -4.14 25.10 0.71
CA SER A 445 -3.60 24.07 1.61
C SER A 445 -4.48 22.82 1.62
N LEU A 446 -5.81 22.98 1.53
CA LEU A 446 -6.74 21.86 1.40
C LEU A 446 -6.51 21.07 0.12
N ASN A 447 -6.41 21.75 -1.03
CA ASN A 447 -6.12 21.09 -2.30
C ASN A 447 -4.77 20.36 -2.27
N GLY A 448 -3.74 21.01 -1.69
CA GLY A 448 -2.42 20.40 -1.50
C GLY A 448 -2.47 19.11 -0.69
N ILE A 449 -3.10 19.12 0.49
CA ILE A 449 -3.14 17.92 1.35
C ILE A 449 -4.00 16.80 0.75
N ILE A 450 -5.05 17.13 0.00
CA ILE A 450 -5.87 16.14 -0.72
C ILE A 450 -5.04 15.48 -1.83
N LEU A 451 -4.30 16.27 -2.61
CA LEU A 451 -3.40 15.74 -3.64
C LEU A 451 -2.29 14.87 -3.03
N ASP A 452 -1.63 15.33 -1.96
CA ASP A 452 -0.58 14.58 -1.28
C ASP A 452 -1.09 13.22 -0.78
N ILE A 453 -2.23 13.19 -0.08
CA ILE A 453 -2.84 11.93 0.40
C ILE A 453 -3.21 11.03 -0.79
N HIS A 454 -3.74 11.60 -1.87
CA HIS A 454 -4.08 10.83 -3.06
C HIS A 454 -2.85 10.16 -3.67
N LEU A 455 -1.77 10.91 -3.92
CA LEU A 455 -0.54 10.39 -4.51
C LEU A 455 0.20 9.39 -3.59
N LEU A 456 0.20 9.64 -2.27
CA LEU A 456 0.70 8.67 -1.28
C LEU A 456 -0.10 7.35 -1.34
N SER A 457 -1.43 7.43 -1.46
CA SER A 457 -2.28 6.23 -1.52
C SER A 457 -2.13 5.45 -2.83
N LEU A 458 -1.72 6.11 -3.92
CA LEU A 458 -1.47 5.49 -5.22
C LEU A 458 -0.09 4.85 -5.35
N SER A 459 0.85 5.19 -4.46
CA SER A 459 2.21 4.64 -4.46
C SER A 459 2.22 3.12 -4.27
N ASP A 460 3.29 2.47 -4.71
CA ASP A 460 3.41 1.01 -4.62
C ASP A 460 3.78 0.54 -3.20
N TYR A 461 4.42 1.43 -2.44
CA TYR A 461 4.80 1.25 -1.05
C TYR A 461 4.78 2.61 -0.33
N LEU A 462 4.48 2.61 0.98
CA LEU A 462 4.38 3.82 1.79
C LEU A 462 5.39 3.83 2.94
N VAL A 463 6.23 4.85 3.04
CA VAL A 463 7.18 5.02 4.15
C VAL A 463 6.83 6.29 4.91
N CYS A 464 6.54 6.17 6.21
CA CYS A 464 6.07 7.31 6.98
C CYS A 464 6.17 7.11 8.50
N THR A 465 5.60 8.04 9.24
CA THR A 465 5.22 7.87 10.64
C THR A 465 3.72 7.66 10.79
N PHE A 466 3.30 6.55 11.40
CA PHE A 466 1.90 6.28 11.70
C PHE A 466 1.38 7.07 12.91
N SER A 467 2.21 7.82 13.62
CA SER A 467 1.72 8.90 14.50
C SER A 467 0.93 9.95 13.70
N SER A 468 1.28 10.17 12.43
CA SER A 468 0.57 11.10 11.52
C SER A 468 -0.69 10.50 10.92
N GLN A 469 -1.80 11.21 11.13
CA GLN A 469 -3.13 10.92 10.59
C GLN A 469 -3.12 10.98 9.06
N VAL A 470 -2.30 11.86 8.47
CA VAL A 470 -2.16 11.98 7.00
C VAL A 470 -1.67 10.65 6.41
N CYS A 471 -0.64 10.05 7.01
CA CYS A 471 -0.13 8.77 6.54
C CYS A 471 -1.15 7.65 6.75
N ARG A 472 -1.83 7.61 7.90
CA ARG A 472 -2.85 6.59 8.17
C ARG A 472 -4.01 6.67 7.18
N VAL A 473 -4.47 7.87 6.83
CA VAL A 473 -5.51 8.05 5.80
C VAL A 473 -5.02 7.55 4.43
N ALA A 474 -3.80 7.90 4.02
CA ALA A 474 -3.25 7.40 2.75
C ALA A 474 -3.16 5.87 2.72
N TYR A 475 -2.71 5.26 3.83
CA TYR A 475 -2.65 3.81 4.01
C TYR A 475 -4.04 3.15 3.99
N GLU A 476 -5.05 3.77 4.61
CA GLU A 476 -6.42 3.27 4.60
C GLU A 476 -7.06 3.33 3.20
N ILE A 477 -6.81 4.41 2.44
CA ILE A 477 -7.25 4.54 1.04
C ILE A 477 -6.54 3.49 0.17
N MET A 478 -5.25 3.25 0.38
CA MET A 478 -4.48 2.24 -0.36
C MET A 478 -5.11 0.85 -0.28
N GLN A 479 -5.76 0.49 0.84
CA GLN A 479 -6.44 -0.80 1.00
C GLN A 479 -7.61 -1.00 0.03
N THR A 480 -8.12 0.07 -0.58
CA THR A 480 -9.21 0.02 -1.55
C THR A 480 -8.74 -0.21 -2.98
N MET A 481 -7.42 -0.14 -3.21
CA MET A 481 -6.78 -0.24 -4.53
C MET A 481 -6.20 -1.63 -4.82
N TYR A 482 -6.04 -2.47 -3.79
CA TYR A 482 -5.46 -3.81 -3.90
C TYR A 482 -6.31 -4.84 -3.14
N PRO A 483 -6.22 -6.15 -3.47
CA PRO A 483 -6.88 -7.19 -2.69
C PRO A 483 -6.42 -7.25 -1.24
N ASP A 484 -5.12 -7.04 -1.00
CA ASP A 484 -4.50 -7.00 0.32
C ASP A 484 -3.23 -6.13 0.24
N ALA A 485 -3.32 -4.90 0.74
CA ALA A 485 -2.21 -3.96 0.83
C ALA A 485 -1.71 -3.77 2.28
N SER A 486 -2.10 -4.67 3.20
CA SER A 486 -1.78 -4.57 4.62
C SER A 486 -0.28 -4.52 4.93
N ASN A 487 0.55 -5.06 4.03
CA ASN A 487 2.01 -5.06 4.18
C ASN A 487 2.73 -4.03 3.30
N ARG A 488 2.00 -3.14 2.60
CA ARG A 488 2.59 -2.13 1.68
C ARG A 488 3.02 -0.86 2.40
N PHE A 489 3.61 -0.98 3.59
CA PHE A 489 4.07 0.17 4.35
C PHE A 489 5.29 -0.14 5.23
N LYS A 490 6.04 0.90 5.55
CA LYS A 490 7.00 0.93 6.67
C LYS A 490 6.72 2.17 7.52
N SER A 491 6.29 1.93 8.76
CA SER A 491 6.23 2.97 9.79
C SER A 491 7.57 3.07 10.51
N LEU A 492 8.02 4.29 10.79
CA LEU A 492 9.20 4.58 11.60
C LEU A 492 8.89 4.65 13.10
N ASP A 493 7.61 4.77 13.48
CA ASP A 493 7.18 4.92 14.87
C ASP A 493 6.06 3.94 15.24
N ASP A 494 4.80 4.40 15.23
CA ASP A 494 3.66 3.64 15.73
C ASP A 494 3.32 2.47 14.79
N ILE A 495 2.66 1.45 15.35
CA ILE A 495 1.86 0.53 14.55
C ILE A 495 0.59 1.23 14.05
N TYR A 496 -0.17 0.61 13.14
CA TYR A 496 -1.46 1.18 12.76
C TYR A 496 -2.37 1.30 14.00
N TYR A 497 -3.04 2.45 14.10
CA TYR A 497 -4.06 2.70 15.10
C TYR A 497 -5.11 3.69 14.58
N TYR A 498 -6.28 3.65 15.20
CA TYR A 498 -7.35 4.60 14.98
C TYR A 498 -7.59 5.42 16.25
N GLY A 499 -7.63 6.75 16.13
CA GLY A 499 -7.76 7.64 17.29
C GLY A 499 -9.07 7.39 18.06
N GLY A 500 -8.96 7.07 19.33
CA GLY A 500 -10.12 6.75 20.18
C GLY A 500 -10.68 5.34 19.99
N GLN A 501 -9.92 4.42 19.39
CA GLN A 501 -10.27 2.99 19.30
C GLN A 501 -10.44 2.32 20.68
N ASN A 502 -11.10 1.17 20.69
CA ASN A 502 -11.06 0.21 21.78
C ASN A 502 -9.69 -0.47 21.86
N ALA A 503 -9.44 -1.20 22.96
CA ALA A 503 -8.14 -1.81 23.22
C ALA A 503 -7.68 -2.71 22.05
N HIS A 504 -6.47 -2.46 21.56
CA HIS A 504 -5.83 -3.31 20.56
C HIS A 504 -5.26 -4.55 21.25
N ASN A 505 -5.94 -5.68 21.14
CA ASN A 505 -5.50 -6.92 21.78
C ASN A 505 -4.74 -7.81 20.78
N ARG A 506 -3.70 -8.47 21.28
CA ARG A 506 -3.02 -9.58 20.62
C ARG A 506 -3.12 -10.83 21.46
N GLU A 507 -3.29 -11.98 20.83
CA GLU A 507 -3.35 -13.27 21.50
C GLU A 507 -1.97 -13.93 21.50
N VAL A 508 -1.54 -14.41 22.67
CA VAL A 508 -0.28 -15.15 22.82
C VAL A 508 -0.43 -16.55 22.24
N VAL A 509 0.41 -16.86 21.27
CA VAL A 509 0.46 -18.15 20.57
C VAL A 509 1.66 -18.98 20.99
N LEU A 510 2.71 -18.35 21.53
CA LEU A 510 3.90 -18.98 22.08
C LEU A 510 4.22 -18.42 23.47
N PRO A 511 4.50 -19.26 24.48
CA PRO A 511 4.81 -18.78 25.82
C PRO A 511 6.15 -18.02 25.88
N HIS A 512 6.31 -17.19 26.90
CA HIS A 512 7.55 -16.46 27.16
C HIS A 512 7.79 -16.29 28.65
N ASN A 513 8.98 -16.74 29.07
CA ASN A 513 9.56 -16.41 30.36
C ASN A 513 10.47 -15.18 30.17
N PRO A 514 10.28 -14.10 30.96
CA PRO A 514 11.12 -12.90 30.91
C PRO A 514 12.59 -13.24 31.15
N LYS A 515 13.50 -12.63 30.38
CA LYS A 515 14.95 -12.73 30.61
C LYS A 515 15.49 -11.62 31.52
N ASN A 516 14.77 -10.53 31.67
CA ASN A 516 15.11 -9.37 32.48
C ASN A 516 13.84 -8.72 33.05
N HIS A 517 13.99 -7.64 33.81
CA HIS A 517 12.89 -6.93 34.46
C HIS A 517 12.04 -6.08 33.51
N ASP A 518 12.51 -5.84 32.29
CA ASP A 518 11.78 -5.07 31.27
C ASP A 518 10.78 -5.94 30.51
N GLU A 519 10.95 -7.27 30.53
CA GLU A 519 10.12 -8.25 29.81
C GLU A 519 8.91 -8.76 30.62
N ILE A 520 7.82 -9.10 29.94
CA ILE A 520 6.59 -9.64 30.58
C ILE A 520 6.44 -11.14 30.41
N HIS A 521 5.86 -11.78 31.42
CA HIS A 521 5.55 -13.21 31.36
C HIS A 521 4.30 -13.44 30.48
N MET A 522 4.37 -14.41 29.56
CA MET A 522 3.27 -14.75 28.65
C MET A 522 2.96 -16.25 28.66
N ARG A 523 1.68 -16.62 28.75
CA ARG A 523 1.16 -17.97 28.53
C ARG A 523 0.33 -18.01 27.25
N LYS A 524 0.32 -19.17 26.57
CA LYS A 524 -0.55 -19.37 25.39
C LYS A 524 -2.01 -19.07 25.76
N GLY A 525 -2.68 -18.26 24.95
CA GLY A 525 -4.05 -17.78 25.16
C GLY A 525 -4.16 -16.49 25.98
N ASP A 526 -3.06 -15.96 26.56
CA ASP A 526 -3.09 -14.65 27.21
C ASP A 526 -3.41 -13.56 26.17
N LEU A 527 -4.15 -12.52 26.60
CA LEU A 527 -4.36 -11.32 25.81
C LEU A 527 -3.36 -10.23 26.22
N ILE A 528 -2.72 -9.62 25.23
CA ILE A 528 -1.79 -8.51 25.39
C ILE A 528 -2.42 -7.27 24.76
N GLY A 529 -2.73 -6.26 25.58
CA GLY A 529 -3.05 -4.93 25.06
C GLY A 529 -1.77 -4.29 24.52
N VAL A 530 -1.61 -4.26 23.20
CA VAL A 530 -0.37 -3.78 22.56
C VAL A 530 -0.34 -2.25 22.58
N ALA A 531 0.81 -1.69 22.95
CA ALA A 531 1.07 -0.25 22.88
C ALA A 531 1.80 0.13 21.58
N GLY A 532 2.72 -0.71 21.12
CA GLY A 532 3.46 -0.49 19.87
C GLY A 532 4.53 -1.56 19.62
N ASN A 533 5.07 -1.55 18.41
CA ASN A 533 6.22 -2.37 18.00
C ASN A 533 7.46 -1.47 17.98
N HIS A 534 8.57 -1.93 18.56
CA HIS A 534 9.82 -1.17 18.55
C HIS A 534 10.68 -1.44 17.29
N TRP A 535 10.16 -2.25 16.35
CA TRP A 535 10.81 -2.60 15.10
C TRP A 535 12.21 -3.21 15.28
N ASN A 536 12.40 -3.91 16.40
CA ASN A 536 13.66 -4.52 16.82
C ASN A 536 13.50 -5.98 17.28
N GLY A 537 12.39 -6.63 16.90
CA GLY A 537 12.01 -7.97 17.34
C GLY A 537 11.17 -8.01 18.63
N PHE A 538 11.02 -6.87 19.32
CA PHE A 538 10.20 -6.72 20.52
C PHE A 538 9.09 -5.68 20.34
N SER A 539 7.97 -5.94 20.99
CA SER A 539 6.85 -5.02 21.14
C SER A 539 6.66 -4.69 22.62
N LYS A 540 5.94 -3.61 22.91
CA LYS A 540 5.57 -3.20 24.27
C LYS A 540 4.06 -3.35 24.46
N GLY A 541 3.63 -3.82 25.63
CA GLY A 541 2.22 -3.97 25.93
C GLY A 541 1.93 -4.38 27.37
N LYS A 542 0.65 -4.56 27.66
CA LYS A 542 0.14 -4.99 28.96
C LYS A 542 -0.48 -6.38 28.85
N ASN A 543 0.01 -7.35 29.62
CA ASN A 543 -0.67 -8.63 29.76
C ASN A 543 -1.94 -8.45 30.60
N VAL A 544 -3.11 -8.72 30.01
CA VAL A 544 -4.41 -8.52 30.66
C VAL A 544 -4.58 -9.42 31.88
N ARG A 545 -4.03 -10.65 31.84
CA ARG A 545 -4.14 -11.62 32.95
C ARG A 545 -3.27 -11.24 34.14
N THR A 546 -2.04 -10.82 33.91
CA THR A 546 -1.08 -10.52 35.01
C THR A 546 -1.06 -9.05 35.41
N GLY A 547 -1.59 -8.16 34.56
CA GLY A 547 -1.48 -6.72 34.73
C GLY A 547 -0.08 -6.15 34.44
N GLN A 548 0.92 -6.98 34.14
CA GLN A 548 2.30 -6.56 33.89
C GLN A 548 2.40 -5.76 32.57
N VAL A 549 3.20 -4.71 32.60
CA VAL A 549 3.52 -3.87 31.44
C VAL A 549 5.00 -3.98 31.15
N GLY A 550 5.35 -4.23 29.89
CA GLY A 550 6.76 -4.37 29.48
C GLY A 550 6.89 -4.90 28.06
N LEU A 551 8.11 -5.36 27.75
CA LEU A 551 8.49 -5.86 26.45
C LEU A 551 8.14 -7.34 26.29
N PHE A 552 7.84 -7.73 25.06
CA PHE A 552 7.69 -9.13 24.67
C PHE A 552 8.13 -9.34 23.23
N PRO A 553 8.63 -10.54 22.86
CA PRO A 553 9.01 -10.83 21.48
C PRO A 553 7.81 -10.78 20.54
N SER A 554 7.88 -9.95 19.50
CA SER A 554 6.76 -9.66 18.59
C SER A 554 6.19 -10.90 17.90
N PHE A 555 7.04 -11.86 17.51
CA PHE A 555 6.65 -13.09 16.80
C PHE A 555 5.82 -14.10 17.63
N LYS A 556 5.68 -13.87 18.95
CA LYS A 556 5.01 -14.79 19.88
C LYS A 556 3.51 -14.51 20.04
N VAL A 557 2.99 -13.50 19.34
CA VAL A 557 1.59 -13.11 19.39
C VAL A 557 1.00 -13.03 17.98
N ASN A 558 -0.32 -13.14 17.88
CA ASN A 558 -1.09 -12.81 16.68
C ASN A 558 -2.06 -11.66 17.03
N ASP A 559 -2.43 -10.84 16.05
CA ASP A 559 -3.51 -9.86 16.26
C ASP A 559 -4.84 -10.58 16.55
N LYS A 560 -5.56 -10.10 17.57
CA LYS A 560 -6.91 -10.58 17.89
C LYS A 560 -7.91 -9.70 17.16
N ILE A 561 -8.60 -10.28 16.18
CA ILE A 561 -9.65 -9.59 15.44
C ILE A 561 -10.89 -9.44 16.33
N GLU A 562 -11.23 -8.21 16.67
CA GLU A 562 -12.45 -7.91 17.42
C GLU A 562 -13.65 -7.87 16.46
N VAL A 563 -14.71 -8.57 16.79
CA VAL A 563 -15.87 -8.78 15.93
C VAL A 563 -17.14 -8.35 16.68
N VAL A 564 -18.00 -7.61 16.00
CA VAL A 564 -19.25 -7.09 16.56
C VAL A 564 -20.41 -7.31 15.60
N GLU A 565 -21.57 -7.68 16.13
CA GLU A 565 -22.82 -7.77 15.37
C GLU A 565 -23.24 -6.38 14.90
N LEU A 566 -23.32 -6.21 13.58
CA LEU A 566 -23.70 -4.97 12.93
C LEU A 566 -24.82 -5.21 11.92
N PRO A 567 -25.64 -4.19 11.61
CA PRO A 567 -26.68 -4.31 10.60
C PRO A 567 -26.12 -4.79 9.26
N THR A 568 -26.80 -5.77 8.66
CA THR A 568 -26.41 -6.39 7.39
C THR A 568 -27.15 -5.80 6.19
N TYR A 569 -28.18 -4.98 6.44
CA TYR A 569 -29.06 -4.38 5.44
C TYR A 569 -29.55 -5.40 4.40
N PRO A 570 -30.36 -6.40 4.81
CA PRO A 570 -30.67 -7.59 3.99
C PRO A 570 -31.40 -7.29 2.68
N ASN A 571 -31.99 -6.10 2.56
CA ASN A 571 -32.63 -5.62 1.32
C ASN A 571 -31.60 -5.25 0.23
N VAL A 572 -30.32 -5.18 0.59
CA VAL A 572 -29.20 -4.91 -0.30
C VAL A 572 -28.56 -6.25 -0.72
N LYS A 573 -28.57 -6.54 -2.03
CA LYS A 573 -27.94 -7.73 -2.62
C LYS A 573 -26.63 -7.41 -3.31
#